data_AF-A0A946TXE5-F1
#
_entry.id   AF-A0A946TXE5-F1
#
_cell.length_a   1.000
_cell.length_b   1.000
_cell.length_c   1.000
_cell.angle_alpha   90.00
_cell.angle_beta   90.00
_cell.angle_gamma   90.00
#
_symmetry.space_group_name_H-M   'P 1'
#
loop_
_entity.id
_entity.type
_entity.pdbx_description
1 polymer ?
#
loop_
_entity_poly.entity_id
_entity_poly.type
_entity_poly.pdbx_seq_one_letter_code
_entity_poly.pdbx_strand_id
1 'polypeptide(L)'
;PEPEPEETSAEAKTRKELATNLMGMMSSFADTVSTIRDKESAEAAAAKFDKIATDFEALASKMEKVGVPTGKQIEEFSALFSKTEKELQEKMQPVLGFLLGDEEVGEVLSPAFQSFGERMEKLNPIIEKWGANGGESEDFDPAAVPIEEDELIPAPIPEEAP
;
A
#
# COMPACT_ATOMS: atom_id res chain seq x y z
N PRO A 1 -11.03 37.23 17.58
CA PRO A 1 -10.88 35.77 17.72
C PRO A 1 -11.90 35.05 16.83
N GLU A 2 -11.48 34.73 15.62
CA GLU A 2 -12.20 33.75 14.79
C GLU A 2 -12.04 32.38 15.46
N PRO A 3 -13.12 31.59 15.61
CA PRO A 3 -12.99 30.24 16.14
C PRO A 3 -12.24 29.41 15.10
N GLU A 4 -11.05 28.94 15.47
CA GLU A 4 -10.39 27.86 14.78
C GLU A 4 -11.38 26.69 14.65
N PRO A 5 -11.47 26.02 13.49
CA PRO A 5 -12.39 24.91 13.32
C PRO A 5 -12.02 23.82 14.32
N GLU A 6 -12.82 23.72 15.38
CA GLU A 6 -12.74 22.68 16.38
C GLU A 6 -13.07 21.37 15.65
N GLU A 7 -12.03 20.64 15.23
CA GLU A 7 -12.14 19.29 14.69
C GLU A 7 -12.96 18.48 15.70
N THR A 8 -14.21 18.12 15.36
CA THR A 8 -15.04 17.45 16.35
C THR A 8 -14.40 16.10 16.63
N SER A 9 -14.28 15.74 17.91
CA SER A 9 -13.68 14.46 18.32
C SER A 9 -14.31 13.23 17.63
N ALA A 10 -15.54 13.37 17.11
CA ALA A 10 -16.23 12.40 16.27
C ALA A 10 -15.62 12.23 14.88
N GLU A 11 -15.23 13.31 14.19
CA GLU A 11 -14.55 13.26 12.89
C GLU A 11 -13.17 12.63 13.02
N ALA A 12 -12.40 13.03 14.04
CA ALA A 12 -11.10 12.47 14.35
C ALA A 12 -11.15 10.95 14.57
N LYS A 13 -12.16 10.48 15.32
CA LYS A 13 -12.39 9.05 15.55
C LYS A 13 -12.81 8.33 14.27
N THR A 14 -13.69 8.95 13.48
CA THR A 14 -14.15 8.40 12.19
C THR A 14 -12.99 8.23 11.22
N ARG A 15 -12.07 9.22 11.13
CA ARG A 15 -10.86 9.10 10.30
C ARG A 15 -9.97 7.94 10.73
N LYS A 16 -9.79 7.77 12.05
CA LYS A 16 -9.00 6.66 12.60
C LYS A 16 -9.61 5.30 12.27
N GLU A 17 -10.93 5.18 12.38
CA GLU A 17 -11.65 3.97 11.98
C GLU A 17 -11.53 3.72 10.48
N LEU A 18 -11.63 4.76 9.64
CA LEU A 18 -11.49 4.64 8.18
C LEU A 18 -10.09 4.14 7.79
N ALA A 19 -9.02 4.75 8.32
CA ALA A 19 -7.67 4.29 8.01
C ALA A 19 -7.39 2.87 8.53
N THR A 20 -7.85 2.54 9.75
CA THR A 20 -7.71 1.18 10.29
C THR A 20 -8.42 0.15 9.41
N ASN A 21 -9.62 0.48 8.91
CA ASN A 21 -10.34 -0.38 7.97
C ASN A 21 -9.59 -0.52 6.64
N LEU A 22 -9.04 0.58 6.10
CA LEU A 22 -8.23 0.54 4.87
C LEU A 22 -7.05 -0.42 5.01
N MET A 23 -6.34 -0.36 6.14
CA MET A 23 -5.19 -1.22 6.42
C MET A 23 -5.61 -2.67 6.63
N GLY A 24 -6.75 -2.89 7.28
CA GLY A 24 -7.38 -4.20 7.37
C GLY A 24 -7.70 -4.78 5.99
N MET A 25 -8.17 -3.96 5.05
CA MET A 25 -8.44 -4.39 3.67
C MET A 25 -7.15 -4.69 2.89
N MET A 26 -6.12 -3.86 2.99
CA MET A 26 -4.80 -4.14 2.40
C MET A 26 -4.20 -5.44 2.96
N SER A 27 -4.27 -5.63 4.28
CA SER A 27 -3.79 -6.86 4.92
C SER A 27 -4.59 -8.09 4.46
N SER A 28 -5.92 -7.96 4.38
CA SER A 28 -6.80 -9.03 3.87
C SER A 28 -6.55 -9.35 2.40
N PHE A 29 -6.17 -8.36 1.59
CA PHE A 29 -5.76 -8.56 0.22
C PHE A 29 -4.46 -9.35 0.16
N ALA A 30 -3.40 -8.91 0.85
CA ALA A 30 -2.15 -9.66 0.93
C ALA A 30 -2.32 -11.09 1.47
N ASP A 31 -3.16 -11.29 2.48
CA ASP A 31 -3.47 -12.61 3.03
C ASP A 31 -4.15 -13.49 1.97
N THR A 32 -5.14 -12.94 1.27
CA THR A 32 -5.83 -13.63 0.17
C THR A 32 -4.84 -14.01 -0.93
N VAL A 33 -3.98 -13.08 -1.35
CA VAL A 33 -2.91 -13.30 -2.33
C VAL A 33 -1.99 -14.44 -1.85
N SER A 34 -1.58 -14.42 -0.58
CA SER A 34 -0.69 -15.43 0.02
C SER A 34 -1.30 -16.84 0.12
N THR A 35 -2.63 -16.97 0.00
CA THR A 35 -3.31 -18.27 0.01
C THR A 35 -3.39 -18.95 -1.36
N ILE A 36 -3.00 -18.25 -2.43
CA ILE A 36 -3.10 -18.73 -3.81
C ILE A 36 -2.01 -19.79 -4.05
N ARG A 37 -2.44 -21.02 -4.36
CA ARG A 37 -1.56 -22.16 -4.64
C ARG A 37 -1.92 -22.93 -5.91
N ASP A 38 -3.10 -22.64 -6.47
CA ASP A 38 -3.73 -23.37 -7.55
C ASP A 38 -4.88 -22.53 -8.12
N LYS A 39 -5.39 -22.94 -9.28
CA LYS A 39 -6.46 -22.25 -10.01
C LYS A 39 -7.73 -22.04 -9.18
N GLU A 40 -8.14 -23.03 -8.39
CA GLU A 40 -9.34 -22.92 -7.55
C GLU A 40 -9.16 -21.86 -6.46
N SER A 41 -7.99 -21.84 -5.82
CA SER A 41 -7.61 -20.78 -4.89
C SER A 41 -7.51 -19.41 -5.57
N ALA A 42 -7.06 -19.36 -6.82
CA ALA A 42 -6.98 -18.15 -7.63
C ALA A 42 -8.36 -17.58 -7.97
N GLU A 43 -9.34 -18.42 -8.35
CA GLU A 43 -10.72 -18.01 -8.60
C GLU A 43 -11.38 -17.48 -7.31
N ALA A 44 -11.15 -18.16 -6.18
CA ALA A 44 -11.62 -17.70 -4.87
C ALA A 44 -10.96 -16.38 -4.45
N ALA A 45 -9.67 -16.19 -4.76
CA ALA A 45 -8.96 -14.95 -4.50
C ALA A 45 -9.45 -13.80 -5.39
N ALA A 46 -9.70 -14.04 -6.67
CA ALA A 46 -10.25 -13.05 -7.59
C ALA A 46 -11.62 -12.52 -7.11
N ALA A 47 -12.51 -13.41 -6.64
CA ALA A 47 -13.79 -13.01 -6.05
C ALA A 47 -13.61 -12.17 -4.77
N LYS A 48 -12.62 -12.50 -3.93
CA LYS A 48 -12.28 -11.70 -2.76
C LYS A 48 -11.68 -10.35 -3.15
N PHE A 49 -10.85 -10.27 -4.19
CA PHE A 49 -10.29 -9.01 -4.67
C PHE A 49 -11.37 -8.06 -5.15
N ASP A 50 -12.37 -8.56 -5.88
CA ASP A 50 -13.51 -7.74 -6.30
C ASP A 50 -14.29 -7.17 -5.11
N LYS A 51 -14.53 -8.01 -4.09
CA LYS A 51 -15.17 -7.59 -2.84
C LYS A 51 -14.33 -6.54 -2.11
N ILE A 52 -13.04 -6.82 -1.90
CA ILE A 52 -12.12 -5.90 -1.21
C ILE A 52 -12.10 -4.56 -1.96
N ALA A 53 -11.98 -4.58 -3.28
CA ALA A 53 -11.98 -3.37 -4.09
C ALA A 53 -13.30 -2.57 -3.98
N THR A 54 -14.44 -3.26 -3.93
CA THR A 54 -15.74 -2.60 -3.68
C THR A 54 -15.80 -1.95 -2.30
N ASP A 55 -15.32 -2.65 -1.26
CA ASP A 55 -15.22 -2.10 0.09
C ASP A 55 -14.24 -0.91 0.14
N PHE A 56 -13.14 -0.95 -0.62
CA PHE A 56 -12.20 0.16 -0.80
C PHE A 56 -12.85 1.40 -1.41
N GLU A 57 -13.62 1.24 -2.49
CA GLU A 57 -14.37 2.36 -3.11
C GLU A 57 -15.40 2.96 -2.15
N ALA A 58 -16.12 2.11 -1.41
CA ALA A 58 -17.08 2.55 -0.40
C ALA A 58 -16.38 3.30 0.75
N LEU A 59 -15.19 2.85 1.13
CA LEU A 59 -14.41 3.45 2.20
C LEU A 59 -13.78 4.77 1.78
N ALA A 60 -13.22 4.87 0.57
CA ALA A 60 -12.69 6.12 0.06
C ALA A 60 -13.78 7.17 -0.15
N SER A 61 -14.98 6.76 -0.58
CA SER A 61 -16.15 7.65 -0.61
C SER A 61 -16.51 8.21 0.77
N LYS A 62 -16.29 7.42 1.84
CA LYS A 62 -16.45 7.90 3.22
C LYS A 62 -15.29 8.79 3.64
N MET A 63 -14.06 8.46 3.26
CA MET A 63 -12.86 9.29 3.51
C MET A 63 -12.98 10.67 2.87
N GLU A 64 -13.46 10.74 1.63
CA GLU A 64 -13.71 12.01 0.94
C GLU A 64 -14.79 12.84 1.66
N LYS A 65 -15.86 12.19 2.13
CA LYS A 65 -16.94 12.86 2.88
C LYS A 65 -16.50 13.38 4.25
N VAL A 66 -15.63 12.64 4.94
CA VAL A 66 -15.12 13.02 6.28
C VAL A 66 -13.99 14.04 6.19
N GLY A 67 -13.37 14.17 5.02
CA GLY A 67 -12.26 15.08 4.79
C GLY A 67 -10.91 14.51 5.25
N VAL A 68 -9.84 15.12 4.75
CA VAL A 68 -8.47 14.67 5.02
C VAL A 68 -8.11 14.84 6.50
N PRO A 69 -7.32 13.91 7.07
CA PRO A 69 -6.74 14.10 8.39
C PRO A 69 -5.84 15.34 8.43
N THR A 70 -5.65 15.93 9.61
CA THR A 70 -4.82 17.11 9.81
C THR A 70 -3.92 16.99 11.03
N GLY A 71 -2.79 17.73 11.03
CA GLY A 71 -1.83 17.73 12.14
C GLY A 71 -1.25 16.35 12.45
N LYS A 72 -1.27 15.95 13.72
CA LYS A 72 -0.75 14.65 14.18
C LYS A 72 -1.42 13.43 13.55
N GLN A 73 -2.66 13.56 13.09
CA GLN A 73 -3.37 12.44 12.47
C GLN A 73 -2.71 12.03 11.16
N ILE A 74 -2.22 13.00 10.38
CA ILE A 74 -1.49 12.72 9.14
C ILE A 74 -0.24 11.87 9.43
N GLU A 75 0.54 12.24 10.46
CA GLU A 75 1.76 11.51 10.81
C GLU A 75 1.45 10.07 11.24
N GLU A 76 0.41 9.88 12.07
CA GLU A 76 -0.06 8.55 12.47
C GLU A 76 -0.53 7.72 11.27
N PHE A 77 -1.30 8.32 10.35
CA PHE A 77 -1.78 7.63 9.17
C PHE A 77 -0.66 7.31 8.19
N SER A 78 0.23 8.25 7.92
CA SER A 78 1.40 8.05 7.05
C SER A 78 2.26 6.89 7.54
N ALA A 79 2.60 6.85 8.84
CA ALA A 79 3.37 5.75 9.42
C ALA A 79 2.65 4.39 9.31
N LEU A 80 1.33 4.38 9.52
CA LEU A 80 0.52 3.17 9.37
C LEU A 80 0.41 2.73 7.89
N PHE A 81 0.32 3.66 6.95
CA PHE A 81 0.31 3.39 5.51
C PHE A 81 1.63 2.76 5.08
N SER A 82 2.77 3.39 5.37
CA SER A 82 4.08 2.82 5.03
C SER A 82 4.29 1.43 5.64
N LYS A 83 3.83 1.21 6.88
CA LYS A 83 3.91 -0.12 7.50
C LYS A 83 3.08 -1.14 6.74
N THR A 84 1.84 -0.78 6.40
CA THR A 84 0.90 -1.67 5.71
C THR A 84 1.37 -1.97 4.30
N GLU A 85 1.90 -0.97 3.59
CA GLU A 85 2.46 -1.11 2.25
C GLU A 85 3.68 -2.04 2.24
N LYS A 86 4.56 -1.91 3.24
CA LYS A 86 5.68 -2.84 3.42
C LYS A 86 5.21 -4.27 3.70
N GLU A 87 4.25 -4.46 4.61
CA GLU A 87 3.66 -5.79 4.87
C GLU A 87 2.98 -6.37 3.62
N LEU A 88 2.34 -5.53 2.82
CA LEU A 88 1.72 -5.91 1.55
C LEU A 88 2.79 -6.37 0.56
N GLN A 89 3.86 -5.59 0.36
CA GLN A 89 4.95 -5.91 -0.55
C GLN A 89 5.66 -7.21 -0.15
N GLU A 90 5.95 -7.42 1.13
CA GLU A 90 6.56 -8.65 1.64
C GLU A 90 5.68 -9.89 1.38
N LYS A 91 4.35 -9.74 1.49
CA LYS A 91 3.40 -10.83 1.20
C LYS A 91 3.11 -11.02 -0.29
N MET A 92 3.18 -9.96 -1.09
CA MET A 92 2.95 -10.03 -2.53
C MET A 92 4.16 -10.55 -3.30
N GLN A 93 5.39 -10.22 -2.90
CA GLN A 93 6.62 -10.72 -3.55
C GLN A 93 6.63 -12.24 -3.85
N PRO A 94 6.38 -13.12 -2.87
CA PRO A 94 6.37 -14.56 -3.12
C PRO A 94 5.27 -14.98 -4.09
N VAL A 95 4.13 -14.28 -4.08
CA VAL A 95 2.99 -14.62 -4.92
C VAL A 95 3.14 -14.08 -6.34
N LEU A 96 3.79 -12.93 -6.53
CA LEU A 96 4.21 -12.46 -7.84
C LEU A 96 5.17 -13.45 -8.51
N GLY A 97 6.11 -14.02 -7.75
CA GLY A 97 6.97 -15.10 -8.24
C GLY A 97 6.18 -16.36 -8.63
N PHE A 98 5.14 -16.70 -7.87
CA PHE A 98 4.24 -17.81 -8.18
C PHE A 98 3.36 -17.55 -9.43
N LEU A 99 2.76 -16.36 -9.52
CA LEU A 99 1.97 -15.87 -10.65
C LEU A 99 2.75 -15.89 -11.96
N LEU A 100 4.02 -15.47 -11.93
CA LEU A 100 4.90 -15.49 -13.10
C LEU A 100 5.31 -16.92 -13.48
N GLY A 101 5.29 -17.86 -12.54
CA GLY A 101 5.64 -19.26 -12.77
C GLY A 101 4.46 -20.14 -13.20
N ASP A 102 3.22 -19.71 -12.96
CA ASP A 102 2.02 -20.53 -13.16
C ASP A 102 0.98 -19.80 -14.03
N GLU A 103 1.01 -20.11 -15.34
CA GLU A 103 0.23 -19.43 -16.37
C GLU A 103 -1.29 -19.54 -16.15
N GLU A 104 -1.77 -20.67 -15.62
CA GLU A 104 -3.21 -20.86 -15.34
C GLU A 104 -3.70 -19.97 -14.19
N VAL A 105 -2.89 -19.83 -13.13
CA VAL A 105 -3.18 -18.93 -12.01
C VAL A 105 -3.06 -17.47 -12.46
N GLY A 106 -2.05 -17.17 -13.28
CA GLY A 106 -1.88 -15.89 -13.96
C GLY A 106 -3.11 -15.47 -14.75
N GLU A 107 -3.64 -16.33 -15.63
CA GLU A 107 -4.82 -16.02 -16.45
C GLU A 107 -6.06 -15.67 -15.62
N VAL A 108 -6.26 -16.32 -14.47
CA VAL A 108 -7.41 -16.06 -13.59
C VAL A 108 -7.23 -14.74 -12.83
N LEU A 109 -6.02 -14.47 -12.34
CA LEU A 109 -5.77 -13.35 -11.44
C LEU A 109 -5.37 -12.07 -12.17
N SER A 110 -4.77 -12.14 -13.36
CA SER A 110 -4.46 -10.98 -14.18
C SER A 110 -5.64 -10.01 -14.32
N PRO A 111 -6.85 -10.44 -14.73
CA PRO A 111 -7.99 -9.51 -14.81
C PRO A 111 -8.42 -9.00 -13.44
N ALA A 112 -8.28 -9.81 -12.38
CA ALA A 112 -8.62 -9.39 -11.02
C ALA A 112 -7.63 -8.33 -10.48
N PHE A 113 -6.33 -8.49 -10.73
CA PHE A 113 -5.29 -7.51 -10.40
C PHE A 113 -5.42 -6.24 -11.24
N GLN A 114 -5.75 -6.34 -12.53
CA GLN A 114 -6.01 -5.17 -13.37
C GLN A 114 -7.21 -4.37 -12.85
N SER A 115 -8.34 -5.05 -12.58
CA SER A 115 -9.53 -4.40 -12.02
C SER A 115 -9.27 -3.79 -10.65
N PHE A 116 -8.52 -4.50 -9.80
CA PHE A 116 -8.09 -3.99 -8.50
C PHE A 116 -7.19 -2.75 -8.66
N GLY A 117 -6.21 -2.80 -9.57
CA GLY A 117 -5.31 -1.69 -9.89
C GLY A 117 -6.04 -0.45 -10.39
N GLU A 118 -6.94 -0.60 -11.38
CA GLU A 118 -7.76 0.52 -11.89
C GLU A 118 -8.64 1.15 -10.79
N ARG A 119 -9.17 0.33 -9.89
CA ARG A 119 -9.93 0.83 -8.73
C ARG A 119 -8.99 1.52 -7.75
N MET A 120 -7.82 0.96 -7.48
CA MET A 120 -6.83 1.56 -6.58
C MET A 120 -6.29 2.90 -7.11
N GLU A 121 -6.04 3.02 -8.42
CA GLU A 121 -5.62 4.28 -9.06
C GLU A 121 -6.64 5.41 -8.85
N LYS A 122 -7.95 5.10 -8.86
CA LYS A 122 -9.00 6.08 -8.54
C LYS A 122 -8.96 6.53 -7.08
N LEU A 123 -8.47 5.67 -6.20
CA LEU A 123 -8.35 5.92 -4.76
C LEU A 123 -7.01 6.56 -4.40
N ASN A 124 -6.00 6.41 -5.25
CA ASN A 124 -4.67 6.99 -5.07
C ASN A 124 -4.72 8.47 -4.69
N PRO A 125 -5.46 9.37 -5.39
CA PRO A 125 -5.50 10.78 -4.99
C PRO A 125 -6.17 11.02 -3.63
N ILE A 126 -7.04 10.13 -3.16
CA ILE A 126 -7.67 10.21 -1.84
C ILE A 126 -6.70 9.71 -0.77
N ILE A 127 -6.03 8.60 -1.04
CA ILE A 127 -5.01 7.98 -0.19
C ILE A 127 -3.81 8.90 -0.05
N GLU A 128 -3.31 9.47 -1.15
CA GLU A 128 -2.25 10.48 -1.16
C GLU A 128 -2.68 11.69 -0.35
N LYS A 129 -3.90 12.19 -0.50
CA LYS A 129 -4.39 13.28 0.36
C LYS A 129 -4.49 12.91 1.84
N TRP A 130 -4.61 11.63 2.17
CA TRP A 130 -4.66 11.12 3.53
C TRP A 130 -3.28 10.75 4.10
N GLY A 131 -2.31 10.40 3.25
CA GLY A 131 -0.95 9.96 3.60
C GLY A 131 0.16 10.98 3.32
N ALA A 132 -0.05 11.91 2.38
CA ALA A 132 0.87 12.95 1.95
C ALA A 132 0.58 14.28 2.65
N ASN A 133 0.92 14.32 3.93
CA ASN A 133 1.81 15.37 4.40
C ASN A 133 2.75 14.77 5.46
N GLY A 134 3.36 13.63 5.10
CA GLY A 134 4.44 12.97 5.85
C GLY A 134 5.77 12.94 5.09
N GLY A 135 5.83 13.59 3.94
CA GLY A 135 7.04 13.75 3.12
C GLY A 135 6.64 14.35 1.79
N GLU A 136 7.38 15.35 1.34
CA GLU A 136 7.44 15.67 -0.08
C GLU A 136 7.50 14.38 -0.90
N SER A 137 6.73 14.36 -1.98
CA SER A 137 6.86 13.39 -3.05
C SER A 137 8.33 13.25 -3.44
N GLU A 138 9.01 12.25 -2.88
CA GLU A 138 10.04 11.54 -3.62
C GLU A 138 9.25 10.70 -4.61
N ASP A 139 9.20 11.19 -5.85
CA ASP A 139 8.90 10.42 -7.04
C ASP A 139 9.27 8.94 -6.80
N PHE A 140 8.26 8.07 -6.88
CA PHE A 140 8.52 6.65 -7.01
C PHE A 140 9.15 6.46 -8.40
N ASP A 141 10.46 6.66 -8.47
CA ASP A 141 11.27 6.42 -9.64
C ASP A 141 11.50 4.90 -9.68
N PRO A 142 10.88 4.15 -10.61
CA PRO A 142 11.08 2.70 -10.71
C PRO A 142 12.52 2.32 -11.08
N ALA A 143 13.42 3.29 -11.26
CA ALA A 143 14.85 3.11 -11.41
C ALA A 143 15.63 3.10 -10.08
N ALA A 144 15.02 3.49 -8.95
CA ALA A 144 15.67 3.52 -7.63
C ALA A 144 15.52 2.16 -6.90
N VAL A 145 15.90 1.08 -7.57
CA VAL A 145 16.33 -0.13 -6.86
C VAL A 145 17.71 0.22 -6.28
N PRO A 146 17.93 0.27 -4.96
CA PRO A 146 19.28 0.15 -4.45
C PRO A 146 19.71 -1.27 -4.82
N ILE A 147 20.44 -1.35 -5.93
CA ILE A 147 21.25 -2.51 -6.23
C ILE A 147 22.20 -2.57 -5.03
N GLU A 148 21.97 -3.49 -4.10
CA GLU A 148 23.01 -3.96 -3.21
C GLU A 148 24.08 -4.59 -4.11
N GLU A 149 24.93 -3.75 -4.68
CA GLU A 149 26.23 -4.15 -5.18
C GLU A 149 27.09 -4.44 -3.95
N ASP A 150 26.97 -5.67 -3.48
CA ASP A 150 28.03 -6.39 -2.80
C ASP A 150 29.25 -6.43 -3.74
N GLU A 151 30.01 -5.34 -3.80
CA GLU A 151 31.36 -5.35 -4.35
C GLU A 151 32.28 -4.47 -3.49
N LEU A 152 32.69 -5.08 -2.38
CA LEU A 152 34.07 -5.07 -1.87
C LEU A 152 34.88 -3.82 -2.20
N ILE A 153 34.92 -2.88 -1.25
CA ILE A 153 36.00 -1.88 -1.19
C ILE A 153 37.25 -2.59 -0.65
N PRO A 154 38.32 -2.85 -1.42
CA PRO A 154 39.63 -3.01 -0.82
C PRO A 154 40.15 -1.62 -0.43
N ALA A 155 40.37 -1.43 0.87
CA ALA A 155 41.00 -0.25 1.42
C ALA A 155 42.35 0.05 0.72
N PRO A 156 42.70 1.32 0.46
CA PRO A 156 44.05 1.65 0.03
C PRO A 156 45.02 1.41 1.19
N ILE A 157 45.92 0.45 0.98
CA ILE A 157 47.15 0.22 1.77
C ILE A 157 47.91 1.55 1.92
N PRO A 158 48.27 1.99 3.14
CA PRO A 158 49.23 3.09 3.29
C PRO A 158 50.63 2.57 2.94
N GLU A 159 51.17 3.02 1.81
CA GLU A 159 52.58 2.83 1.45
C GLU A 159 53.43 3.81 2.27
N GLU A 160 54.17 3.26 3.21
CA GLU A 160 55.18 3.95 4.01
C GLU A 160 56.44 4.18 3.15
N ALA A 161 56.88 5.44 3.09
CA ALA A 161 58.26 5.93 2.91
C ALA A 161 58.95 5.76 1.53
N PRO A 162 59.84 6.70 1.18
CA PRO A 162 61.22 6.62 1.67
C PRO A 162 61.66 7.73 2.63
#